data_AF-A0A3D0T035-F1
#
_entry.id   AF-A0A3D0T035-F1
#
_cell.length_a   1.000
_cell.length_b   1.000
_cell.length_c   1.000
_cell.angle_alpha   90.00
_cell.angle_beta   90.00
_cell.angle_gamma   90.00
#
_symmetry.space_group_name_H-M   'P 1'
#
loop_
_entity.id
_entity.type
_entity.pdbx_description
1 polymer ?
#
loop_
_entity_poly.entity_id
_entity_poly.type
_entity_poly.pdbx_seq_one_letter_code
_entity_poly.pdbx_strand_id
1 'polypeptide(L)'
;KKKQKQIQVKEIKFRPGTDEGDYQVKLRNLRRFLEGGDKAKVTIRFRGREMAHQEIGIELLNRVKGDLEDIANCESFPRRVEGRQMIMVLAPIKK
;
A
#
# COMPACT_ATOMS: atom_id res chain seq x y z
N LYS A 1 17.53 13.59 -26.40
CA LYS A 1 16.73 13.76 -25.16
C LYS A 1 16.63 12.41 -24.45
N LYS A 2 17.36 12.20 -23.34
CA LYS A 2 17.22 10.99 -22.50
C LYS A 2 15.76 10.96 -21.99
N LYS A 3 15.01 9.88 -22.25
CA LYS A 3 13.69 9.66 -21.66
C LYS A 3 13.86 9.64 -20.14
N GLN A 4 13.49 10.73 -19.46
CA GLN A 4 13.33 10.71 -18.01
C GLN A 4 12.22 9.72 -17.70
N LYS A 5 12.54 8.70 -16.91
CA LYS A 5 11.54 7.77 -16.37
C LYS A 5 10.70 8.57 -15.38
N GLN A 6 9.47 8.94 -15.78
CA GLN A 6 8.54 9.61 -14.88
C GLN A 6 8.10 8.62 -13.81
N ILE A 7 8.41 8.92 -12.56
CA ILE A 7 7.94 8.16 -11.39
C ILE A 7 6.45 8.46 -11.25
N GLN A 8 5.61 7.46 -11.48
CA GLN A 8 4.17 7.57 -11.26
C GLN A 8 3.81 7.09 -9.86
N VAL A 9 2.70 7.60 -9.34
CA VAL A 9 2.10 7.08 -8.10
C VAL A 9 0.97 6.15 -8.49
N LYS A 10 1.14 4.85 -8.26
CA LYS A 10 0.12 3.82 -8.50
C LYS A 10 -0.66 3.59 -7.23
N GLU A 11 -1.98 3.74 -7.28
CA GLU A 11 -2.85 3.51 -6.15
C GLU A 11 -3.46 2.11 -6.18
N ILE A 12 -3.40 1.39 -5.05
CA ILE A 12 -4.06 0.12 -4.82
C ILE A 12 -5.00 0.24 -3.62
N LYS A 13 -6.24 -0.20 -3.81
CA LYS A 13 -7.29 -0.11 -2.80
C LYS A 13 -7.53 -1.46 -2.13
N PHE A 14 -7.55 -1.45 -0.80
CA PHE A 14 -7.85 -2.61 0.04
C PHE A 14 -9.16 -2.40 0.79
N ARG A 15 -9.79 -3.50 1.17
CA ARG A 15 -10.98 -3.51 2.03
C ARG A 15 -10.67 -4.29 3.31
N PRO A 16 -11.20 -3.88 4.48
CA PRO A 16 -11.23 -4.74 5.65
C PRO A 16 -12.06 -5.98 5.30
N GLY A 17 -11.49 -7.18 5.47
CA GLY A 17 -12.07 -8.43 4.95
C GLY A 17 -11.58 -8.84 3.55
N THR A 18 -10.42 -8.35 3.12
CA THR A 18 -9.74 -8.88 1.92
C THR A 18 -9.34 -10.34 2.19
N ASP A 19 -9.77 -11.24 1.32
CA ASP A 19 -9.37 -12.66 1.36
C ASP A 19 -7.89 -12.82 1.04
N GLU A 20 -7.25 -13.88 1.54
CA GLU A 20 -5.81 -14.11 1.34
C GLU A 20 -5.45 -14.22 -0.15
N GLY A 21 -6.34 -14.78 -0.99
CA GLY A 21 -6.13 -14.82 -2.44
C GLY A 21 -6.06 -13.43 -3.09
N ASP A 22 -6.99 -12.54 -2.74
CA ASP A 22 -7.01 -11.16 -3.27
C ASP A 22 -5.84 -10.33 -2.74
N TYR A 23 -5.42 -10.60 -1.49
CA TYR A 23 -4.23 -10.00 -0.90
C TYR A 23 -2.97 -10.33 -1.71
N GLN A 24 -2.73 -11.61 -2.00
CA GLN A 24 -1.57 -12.06 -2.76
C GLN A 24 -1.52 -11.45 -4.17
N VAL A 25 -2.67 -11.35 -4.85
CA VAL A 25 -2.75 -10.71 -6.18
C VAL A 25 -2.36 -9.23 -6.10
N LYS A 26 -2.86 -8.50 -5.09
CA LYS A 26 -2.52 -7.09 -4.89
C LYS A 26 -1.06 -6.90 -4.48
N LEU A 27 -0.51 -7.79 -3.67
CA LEU A 27 0.89 -7.76 -3.26
C LEU A 27 1.82 -7.94 -4.46
N ARG A 28 1.51 -8.88 -5.36
CA ARG A 28 2.26 -9.06 -6.61
C ARG A 28 2.23 -7.82 -7.49
N ASN A 29 1.08 -7.13 -7.56
CA ASN A 29 0.97 -5.89 -8.32
C ASN A 29 1.76 -4.74 -7.66
N LEU A 30 1.72 -4.61 -6.33
CA LEU A 30 2.53 -3.64 -5.57
C LEU A 30 4.02 -3.84 -5.87
N ARG A 31 4.49 -5.08 -5.76
CA ARG A 31 5.87 -5.46 -6.06
C ARG A 31 6.27 -5.06 -7.48
N ARG A 32 5.43 -5.37 -8.47
CA ARG A 32 5.68 -4.98 -9.87
C ARG A 32 5.78 -3.46 -10.06
N PHE A 33 4.99 -2.66 -9.35
CA PHE A 33 5.06 -1.20 -9.43
C PHE A 33 6.36 -0.67 -8.80
N LEU A 34 6.72 -1.20 -7.64
CA LEU A 34 7.92 -0.81 -6.92
C LEU A 34 9.19 -1.20 -7.69
N GLU A 35 9.25 -2.41 -8.26
CA GLU A 35 10.33 -2.83 -9.17
C GLU A 35 10.36 -1.99 -10.46
N GLY A 36 9.20 -1.48 -10.90
CA GLY A 36 9.10 -0.51 -11.98
C GLY A 36 9.73 0.86 -11.65
N GLY A 37 10.02 1.14 -10.38
CA GLY A 37 10.48 2.44 -9.90
C GLY A 37 9.34 3.44 -9.67
N ASP A 38 8.09 2.97 -9.68
CA ASP A 38 6.91 3.76 -9.35
C ASP A 38 6.66 3.76 -7.84
N LYS A 39 6.06 4.82 -7.31
CA LYS A 39 5.59 4.85 -5.92
C LYS A 39 4.27 4.10 -5.82
N ALA A 40 4.09 3.37 -4.74
CA ALA A 40 2.85 2.66 -4.47
C ALA A 40 2.09 3.35 -3.33
N LYS A 41 0.84 3.75 -3.60
CA LYS A 41 -0.09 4.25 -2.60
C LYS A 41 -1.09 3.14 -2.26
N VAL A 42 -1.07 2.69 -1.02
CA VAL A 42 -1.96 1.68 -0.48
C VAL A 42 -3.07 2.38 0.29
N THR A 43 -4.31 2.24 -0.17
CA THR A 43 -5.47 2.90 0.43
C THR A 43 -6.45 1.86 0.95
N ILE A 44 -6.63 1.77 2.26
CA ILE A 44 -7.68 0.97 2.89
C ILE A 44 -8.91 1.85 3.05
N ARG A 45 -10.06 1.39 2.55
CA ARG A 45 -11.35 2.07 2.72
C ARG A 45 -12.21 1.31 3.71
N PHE A 46 -12.61 1.97 4.79
CA PHE A 46 -13.55 1.44 5.77
C PHE A 46 -14.99 1.84 5.41
N ARG A 47 -15.96 0.93 5.55
CA ARG A 47 -17.38 1.30 5.62
C ARG A 47 -17.71 1.66 7.07
N GLY A 48 -18.73 2.49 7.30
CA GLY A 48 -18.97 3.14 8.60
C GLY A 48 -18.96 2.23 9.84
N ARG A 49 -19.45 0.99 9.73
CA ARG A 49 -19.44 -0.02 10.82
C ARG A 49 -18.06 -0.65 11.07
N GLU A 50 -17.17 -0.57 10.09
CA GLU A 50 -15.83 -1.16 10.12
C GLU A 50 -14.79 -0.19 10.67
N MET A 51 -15.18 1.05 11.02
CA MET A 51 -14.31 1.99 11.74
C MET A 51 -13.87 1.50 13.12
N ALA A 52 -14.57 0.52 13.70
CA ALA A 52 -14.15 -0.14 14.93
C ALA A 52 -12.94 -1.07 14.70
N HIS A 53 -12.76 -1.57 13.47
CA HIS A 53 -11.70 -2.51 13.11
C HIS A 53 -10.50 -1.80 12.45
N GLN A 54 -10.06 -0.69 13.05
CA GLN A 54 -8.84 0.01 12.58
C GLN A 54 -7.61 -0.89 12.74
N GLU A 55 -7.60 -1.71 13.77
CA GLU A 55 -6.54 -2.69 14.06
C GLU A 55 -6.32 -3.64 12.89
N ILE A 56 -7.40 -4.15 12.27
CA ILE A 56 -7.30 -5.03 11.08
C ILE A 56 -6.63 -4.30 9.92
N GLY A 57 -6.95 -3.01 9.74
CA GLY A 57 -6.30 -2.19 8.72
C GLY A 57 -4.82 -1.98 8.99
N ILE A 58 -4.45 -1.68 10.24
CA ILE A 58 -3.06 -1.49 10.67
C ILE A 58 -2.26 -2.79 10.52
N GLU A 59 -2.83 -3.92 10.91
CA GLU A 59 -2.20 -5.24 10.77
C GLU A 59 -1.94 -5.57 9.30
N LEU A 60 -2.93 -5.33 8.42
CA LEU A 60 -2.76 -5.51 6.97
C LEU A 60 -1.63 -4.62 6.43
N LEU A 61 -1.56 -3.37 6.84
CA LEU A 61 -0.49 -2.45 6.42
C LEU A 61 0.87 -2.90 6.92
N ASN A 62 0.97 -3.38 8.17
CA ASN A 62 2.20 -3.93 8.71
C ASN A 62 2.64 -5.19 7.95
N ARG A 63 1.70 -6.08 7.59
CA ARG A 63 1.98 -7.26 6.76
C ARG A 63 2.53 -6.84 5.39
N VAL A 64 1.83 -5.95 4.68
CA VAL A 64 2.27 -5.41 3.38
C VAL A 64 3.64 -4.73 3.48
N LYS A 65 3.88 -3.97 4.55
CA LYS A 65 5.16 -3.31 4.78
C LYS A 65 6.28 -4.34 4.95
N GLY A 66 6.08 -5.37 5.78
CA GLY A 66 7.08 -6.43 6.01
C GLY A 66 7.39 -7.22 4.74
N ASP A 67 6.36 -7.63 3.98
CA ASP A 67 6.52 -8.35 2.72
C ASP A 67 7.23 -7.54 1.62
N LEU A 68 7.16 -6.20 1.70
CA LEU A 68 7.76 -5.28 0.71
C LEU A 68 9.01 -4.54 1.22
N GLU A 69 9.46 -4.80 2.45
CA GLU A 69 10.61 -4.12 3.07
C GLU A 69 11.92 -4.33 2.28
N ASP A 70 12.04 -5.46 1.56
CA ASP A 70 13.19 -5.79 0.72
C ASP A 70 13.32 -4.88 -0.53
N ILE A 71 12.19 -4.37 -1.04
CA ILE A 71 12.14 -3.61 -2.31
C ILE A 71 11.64 -2.18 -2.15
N ALA A 72 11.01 -1.84 -1.03
CA ALA A 72 10.37 -0.56 -0.80
C ALA A 72 10.52 -0.07 0.64
N ASN A 73 10.75 1.22 0.78
CA ASN A 73 10.73 1.92 2.05
C ASN A 73 9.36 2.56 2.30
N CYS A 74 8.89 2.49 3.54
CA CYS A 74 7.68 3.17 3.96
C CYS A 74 7.95 4.67 4.13
N GLU A 75 7.46 5.48 3.19
CA GLU A 75 7.61 6.94 3.20
C GLU A 75 6.55 7.59 4.11
N SER A 76 5.33 7.05 4.11
CA SER A 76 4.25 7.53 4.97
C SER A 76 3.43 6.36 5.51
N PHE A 77 3.41 6.23 6.84
CA PHE A 77 2.60 5.25 7.55
C PHE A 77 1.41 5.94 8.21
N PRO A 78 0.16 5.48 8.00
CA PRO A 78 -1.01 6.09 8.61
C PRO A 78 -1.04 5.79 10.10
N ARG A 79 -0.86 6.81 10.93
CA ARG A 79 -0.99 6.70 12.39
C ARG A 79 -2.45 6.67 12.87
N ARG A 80 -3.37 7.10 12.01
CA ARG A 80 -4.80 7.27 12.30
C ARG A 80 -5.58 7.17 10.99
N VAL A 81 -6.87 6.83 11.10
CA VAL A 81 -7.78 6.89 9.97
C VAL A 81 -8.07 8.36 9.66
N GLU A 82 -7.77 8.80 8.44
CA GLU A 82 -8.19 10.11 7.95
C GLU A 82 -9.58 9.99 7.33
N GLY A 83 -10.59 10.40 8.10
CA GLY A 83 -11.99 10.24 7.73
C GLY A 83 -12.39 8.77 7.71
N ARG A 84 -12.56 8.20 6.51
CA ARG A 84 -12.95 6.78 6.31
C ARG A 84 -11.88 5.93 5.62
N GLN A 85 -10.67 6.46 5.50
CA GLN A 85 -9.60 5.82 4.75
C GLN A 85 -8.28 5.86 5.51
N MET A 86 -7.50 4.80 5.37
CA MET A 86 -6.09 4.77 5.77
C MET A 86 -5.25 4.71 4.52
N ILE A 87 -4.27 5.60 4.44
CA ILE A 87 -3.41 5.71 3.26
C ILE A 87 -1.98 5.49 3.73
N MET A 88 -1.31 4.52 3.14
CA MET A 88 0.11 4.26 3.30
C MET A 88 0.79 4.52 1.96
N VAL A 89 1.97 5.14 1.99
CA VAL A 89 2.77 5.38 0.79
C VAL A 89 4.10 4.66 0.92
N LEU A 90 4.38 3.80 -0.05
CA LEU A 90 5.62 3.06 -0.20
C LEU A 90 6.39 3.66 -1.38
N ALA A 91 7.67 3.93 -1.15
CA ALA A 91 8.60 4.36 -2.17
C ALA A 91 9.57 3.21 -2.49
N PRO A 92 9.87 2.95 -3.77
CA PRO A 92 10.82 1.91 -4.12
C PRO A 92 12.23 2.28 -3.65
N ILE A 93 12.96 1.31 -3.12
CA ILE A 93 14.36 1.48 -2.76
C ILE A 93 15.11 1.53 -4.09
N LYS A 94 15.50 2.74 -4.51
CA LYS A 94 16.33 2.92 -5.72
C LYS A 94 17.58 2.05 -5.60
N LYS A 95 17.76 1.12 -6.54
CA LYS A 95 19.10 0.74 -6.99
C LYS A 95 19.67 1.84 -7.88
#